data_AF-A0A3S4J2P0-F1
#
_entry.id   AF-A0A3S4J2P0-F1
#
_cell.length_a   1.000
_cell.length_b   1.000
_cell.length_c   1.000
_cell.angle_alpha   90.00
_cell.angle_beta   90.00
_cell.angle_gamma   90.00
#
_symmetry.space_group_name_H-M   'P 1'
#
loop_
_entity.id
_entity.type
_entity.pdbx_description
1 polymer ?
#
loop_
_entity_poly.entity_id
_entity_poly.type
_entity_poly.pdbx_seq_one_letter_code
_entity_poly.pdbx_strand_id
1 'polypeptide(L)'
;MARKEKFITIDGQGRDNGKIFHLTEMSASQAEWWAMRAIMAMGRGGVELPDDVRSMGMAALALEGLKALSKNPAGRSPSTAG
;
A
#
# COMPACT_ATOMS: atom_id res chain seq x y z
N MET A 1 7.63 -22.80 11.48
CA MET A 1 7.17 -21.65 12.30
C MET A 1 5.80 -21.21 11.78
N ALA A 2 4.80 -21.08 12.64
CA ALA A 2 3.48 -20.55 12.27
C ALA A 2 3.56 -19.04 11.98
N ARG A 3 2.72 -18.54 11.06
CA ARG A 3 2.61 -17.11 10.73
C ARG A 3 1.89 -16.37 11.87
N LYS A 4 2.11 -15.05 12.00
CA LYS A 4 1.36 -14.27 12.99
C LYS A 4 -0.11 -14.19 12.60
N GLU A 5 -0.98 -14.23 13.61
CA GLU A 5 -2.42 -14.11 13.43
C GLU A 5 -2.99 -13.06 14.38
N LYS A 6 -4.06 -12.38 13.96
CA LYS A 6 -4.75 -11.38 14.77
C LYS A 6 -6.24 -11.36 14.46
N PHE A 7 -7.06 -11.29 15.51
CA PHE A 7 -8.48 -10.99 15.37
C PHE A 7 -8.70 -9.49 15.58
N ILE A 8 -9.42 -8.85 14.67
CA ILE A 8 -9.78 -7.43 14.77
C ILE A 8 -11.29 -7.30 14.72
N THR A 9 -11.86 -6.69 15.76
CA THR A 9 -13.25 -6.24 15.79
C THR A 9 -13.33 -4.84 15.21
N ILE A 10 -14.31 -4.60 14.34
CA ILE A 10 -14.55 -3.28 13.76
C ILE A 10 -15.60 -2.54 14.60
N ASP A 11 -15.14 -1.55 15.37
CA ASP A 11 -16.01 -0.77 16.28
C ASP A 11 -16.55 0.53 15.64
N GLY A 12 -16.08 0.87 14.43
CA GLY A 12 -16.48 2.07 13.69
C GLY A 12 -17.85 1.93 13.01
N GLN A 13 -18.52 3.05 12.74
CA GLN A 13 -19.79 3.09 12.01
C GLN A 13 -19.59 2.63 10.55
N GLY A 14 -20.54 1.84 10.02
CA GLY A 14 -20.54 1.41 8.62
C GLY A 14 -20.85 -0.08 8.41
N ARG A 15 -20.65 -0.54 7.17
CA ARG A 15 -21.02 -1.89 6.67
C ARG A 15 -20.46 -3.05 7.51
N ASP A 16 -19.31 -2.86 8.13
CA ASP A 16 -18.58 -3.89 8.87
C ASP A 16 -18.63 -3.71 10.39
N ASN A 17 -19.43 -2.79 10.92
CA ASN A 17 -19.59 -2.60 12.36
C ASN A 17 -19.94 -3.92 13.07
N GLY A 18 -19.21 -4.23 14.15
CA GLY A 18 -19.38 -5.44 14.95
C GLY A 18 -18.80 -6.72 14.35
N LYS A 19 -18.27 -6.70 13.11
CA LYS A 19 -17.64 -7.88 12.51
C LYS A 19 -16.24 -8.10 13.08
N ILE A 20 -15.87 -9.38 13.16
CA ILE A 20 -14.53 -9.83 13.55
C ILE A 20 -13.83 -10.38 12.31
N PHE A 21 -12.64 -9.85 12.01
CA PHE A 21 -11.78 -10.33 10.94
C PHE A 21 -10.60 -11.10 11.51
N HIS A 22 -10.33 -12.27 10.94
CA HIS A 22 -9.12 -13.04 11.20
C HIS A 22 -8.06 -12.64 10.16
N LEU A 23 -7.00 -11.99 10.63
CA LEU A 23 -5.86 -11.58 9.82
C LEU A 23 -4.73 -12.56 10.03
N THR A 24 -4.20 -13.08 8.93
CA THR A 24 -2.99 -13.91 8.91
C THR A 24 -1.88 -13.15 8.18
N GLU A 25 -0.69 -13.15 8.76
CA GLU A 25 0.50 -12.58 8.14
C GLU A 25 0.83 -13.30 6.83
N MET A 26 0.99 -12.50 5.77
CA MET A 26 1.35 -12.99 4.44
C MET A 26 2.77 -13.58 4.45
N SER A 27 2.98 -14.70 3.75
CA SER A 27 4.33 -15.23 3.58
C SER A 27 5.22 -14.29 2.75
N ALA A 28 6.53 -14.29 3.02
CA ALA A 28 7.48 -13.41 2.31
C ALA A 28 7.42 -13.59 0.78
N SER A 29 7.43 -14.83 0.28
CA SER A 29 7.36 -15.11 -1.16
C SER A 29 6.05 -14.62 -1.80
N GLN A 30 4.93 -14.75 -1.08
CA GLN A 30 3.66 -14.22 -1.57
C GLN A 30 3.64 -12.70 -1.58
N ALA A 31 4.25 -12.06 -0.57
CA ALA A 31 4.39 -10.62 -0.50
C ALA A 31 5.27 -10.10 -1.65
N GLU A 32 6.41 -10.74 -1.93
CA GLU A 32 7.29 -10.41 -3.06
C GLU A 32 6.56 -10.47 -4.40
N TRP A 33 5.83 -11.57 -4.64
CA TRP A 33 5.06 -11.72 -5.87
C TRP A 33 3.97 -10.65 -6.01
N TRP A 34 3.27 -10.35 -4.92
CA TRP A 34 2.28 -9.28 -4.91
C TRP A 34 2.93 -7.91 -5.19
N ALA A 35 4.09 -7.61 -4.60
CA ALA A 35 4.83 -6.37 -4.86
C ALA A 35 5.20 -6.20 -6.33
N MET A 36 5.73 -7.27 -6.96
CA MET A 36 6.06 -7.23 -8.38
C MET A 36 4.83 -6.87 -9.22
N ARG A 37 3.66 -7.43 -8.90
CA ARG A 37 2.41 -7.10 -9.59
C ARG A 37 1.99 -5.65 -9.37
N ALA A 38 2.11 -5.13 -8.15
CA ALA A 38 1.82 -3.74 -7.85
C ALA A 38 2.76 -2.79 -8.61
N ILE A 39 4.07 -3.06 -8.61
CA ILE A 39 5.08 -2.29 -9.36
C ILE A 39 4.78 -2.30 -10.86
N MET A 40 4.49 -3.47 -11.44
CA MET A 40 4.10 -3.56 -12.86
C MET A 40 2.83 -2.76 -13.18
N ALA A 41 1.83 -2.78 -12.29
CA ALA A 41 0.61 -1.99 -12.46
C ALA A 41 0.90 -0.47 -12.39
N MET A 42 1.76 -0.03 -11.47
CA MET A 42 2.20 1.36 -11.38
C MET A 42 2.91 1.83 -12.65
N GLY A 43 3.84 1.03 -13.18
CA GLY A 43 4.53 1.35 -14.44
C GLY A 43 3.56 1.47 -15.62
N ARG A 44 2.57 0.58 -15.70
CA ARG A 44 1.49 0.69 -16.70
C ARG A 44 0.58 1.92 -16.50
N GLY A 45 0.47 2.39 -15.26
CA GLY A 45 -0.29 3.59 -14.89
C GLY A 45 0.46 4.90 -15.11
N GLY A 46 1.67 4.87 -15.67
CA GLY A 46 2.46 6.07 -15.95
C GLY A 46 3.30 6.57 -14.77
N VAL A 47 3.46 5.77 -13.71
CA VAL A 47 4.42 6.08 -12.65
C VAL A 47 5.83 5.82 -13.19
N GLU A 48 6.69 6.83 -13.11
CA GLU A 48 8.12 6.67 -13.38
C GLU A 48 8.75 5.81 -12.28
N LEU A 49 9.26 4.64 -12.67
CA LEU A 49 9.90 3.70 -11.76
C LEU A 49 11.42 3.76 -11.92
N PRO A 50 12.19 3.62 -10.83
CA PRO A 50 13.65 3.48 -10.90
C PRO A 50 14.08 2.25 -11.72
N ASP A 51 15.25 2.32 -12.37
CA ASP A 51 15.78 1.21 -13.18
C ASP A 51 16.02 -0.08 -12.36
N ASP A 52 16.35 0.07 -11.08
CA ASP A 52 16.62 -1.01 -10.13
C ASP A 52 15.37 -1.52 -9.40
N VAL A 53 14.18 -0.99 -9.69
CA VAL A 53 12.94 -1.34 -8.98
C VAL A 53 12.64 -2.86 -8.98
N ARG A 54 13.10 -3.57 -10.01
CA ARG A 54 12.91 -5.03 -10.16
C ARG A 54 13.74 -5.86 -9.18
N SER A 55 14.89 -5.38 -8.74
CA SER A 55 15.77 -6.12 -7.82
C SER A 55 15.39 -5.92 -6.34
N MET A 56 14.54 -4.94 -6.04
CA MET A 56 14.22 -4.53 -4.68
C MET A 56 12.89 -5.11 -4.14
N GLY A 57 12.04 -5.71 -4.99
CA GLY A 57 10.80 -6.39 -4.56
C GLY A 57 9.87 -5.53 -3.68
N MET A 58 9.44 -6.05 -2.53
CA MET A 58 8.59 -5.32 -1.57
C MET A 58 9.22 -4.03 -1.04
N ALA A 59 10.55 -3.96 -0.94
CA ALA A 59 11.24 -2.76 -0.48
C ALA A 59 11.11 -1.61 -1.48
N ALA A 60 11.18 -1.91 -2.79
CA ALA A 60 10.94 -0.92 -3.84
C ALA A 60 9.52 -0.34 -3.73
N LEU A 61 8.52 -1.20 -3.56
CA LEU A 61 7.14 -0.75 -3.42
C LEU A 61 6.95 0.18 -2.22
N ALA A 62 7.54 -0.16 -1.07
CA ALA A 62 7.47 0.67 0.12
C ALA A 62 8.15 2.03 -0.08
N LEU A 63 9.35 2.05 -0.67
CA LEU A 63 10.11 3.27 -0.92
C LEU A 63 9.39 4.21 -1.90
N GLU A 64 8.95 3.68 -3.04
CA GLU A 64 8.26 4.48 -4.06
C GLU A 64 6.88 4.94 -3.56
N GLY A 65 6.16 4.11 -2.81
CA GLY A 65 4.93 4.50 -2.13
C GLY A 65 5.15 5.68 -1.17
N LEU A 66 6.20 5.63 -0.34
CA LEU A 66 6.54 6.72 0.59
C LEU A 66 6.94 8.00 -0.15
N LYS A 67 7.72 7.91 -1.24
CA LYS A 67 8.06 9.06 -2.09
C LYS A 67 6.82 9.69 -2.73
N ALA A 68 5.87 8.88 -3.20
CA ALA A 68 4.63 9.37 -3.78
C ALA A 68 3.78 10.13 -2.75
N LEU A 69 3.72 9.63 -1.51
CA LEU A 69 3.01 10.29 -0.41
C LEU A 69 3.70 11.58 0.04
N SER A 70 5.03 11.60 0.10
CA SER A 70 5.78 12.79 0.53
C SER A 70 5.75 13.94 -0.48
N LYS A 71 5.57 13.63 -1.77
CA LYS A 71 5.36 14.63 -2.85
C LYS A 71 4.01 15.33 -2.80
N ASN A 72 3.09 14.95 -1.90
CA ASN A 72 1.85 15.68 -1.63
C ASN A 72 1.97 16.50 -0.33
N PRO A 73 2.67 17.66 -0.31
CA PRO A 73 2.41 18.63 0.73
C PRO A 73 1.00 19.17 0.49
N ALA A 74 0.19 19.28 1.54
CA ALA A 74 -1.13 19.90 1.50
C ALA A 74 -1.11 21.17 0.64
N GLY A 75 -1.66 21.07 -0.58
CA GLY A 75 -1.49 22.05 -1.64
C GLY A 75 -2.75 22.23 -2.48
N ARG A 76 -3.93 22.07 -1.87
CA ARG A 76 -5.15 22.68 -2.39
C ARG A 76 -5.58 23.77 -1.42
N SER A 77 -4.94 24.93 -1.54
CA SER A 77 -5.55 26.15 -1.00
C SER A 77 -6.89 26.33 -1.72
N PRO A 78 -8.01 26.60 -1.03
CA PRO A 78 -9.24 26.94 -1.71
C PRO A 78 -8.95 28.24 -2.46
N SER A 79 -8.87 28.15 -3.79
CA SER A 79 -8.82 29.32 -4.67
C SER A 79 -9.97 30.21 -4.25
N THR A 80 -9.60 31.37 -3.72
CA THR A 80 -10.48 32.49 -3.44
C THR A 80 -11.40 32.72 -4.62
N ALA A 81 -12.70 32.74 -4.33
CA ALA A 81 -13.69 33.34 -5.19
C ALA A 81 -13.25 34.79 -5.46
N GLY A 82 -13.08 35.11 -6.74
CA GLY A 82 -12.99 36.44 -7.30
C GLY A 82 -13.93 36.50 -8.48
#